data_AF-A0A2H0Y867-F1
#
_entry.id   AF-A0A2H0Y867-F1
#
_cell.length_a   1.000
_cell.length_b   1.000
_cell.length_c   1.000
_cell.angle_alpha   90.00
_cell.angle_beta   90.00
_cell.angle_gamma   90.00
#
_symmetry.space_group_name_H-M   'P 1'
#
loop_
_entity.id
_entity.type
_entity.pdbx_description
1 polymer ?
#
loop_
_entity_poly.entity_id
_entity_poly.type
_entity_poly.pdbx_seq_one_letter_code
_entity_poly.pdbx_strand_id
1 'polypeptide(L)'
;MLNDKRGFILFIVLSTVLIVAMLAGVILSMISSQSRLTNHQVSRIKAYYAGKGMMNYTLEMLRGGTWTLPSSGVYYACHRGCIDSVTESYDIPDDSDIPYKVQVTIYPANSGIPNTARLEIKTEYTYTP
;
A
#
# COMPACT_ATOMS: atom_id res chain seq x y z
N MET A 1 -61.46 13.93 -21.03
CA MET A 1 -60.61 15.12 -21.27
C MET A 1 -59.80 15.60 -20.07
N LEU A 2 -60.36 15.79 -18.86
CA LEU A 2 -59.55 16.15 -17.66
C LEU A 2 -58.69 14.97 -17.14
N ASN A 3 -59.17 13.73 -17.30
CA ASN A 3 -58.44 12.53 -16.87
C ASN A 3 -57.29 12.16 -17.82
N ASP A 4 -57.39 12.46 -19.12
CA ASP A 4 -56.34 12.13 -20.10
C ASP A 4 -55.04 12.91 -19.85
N LYS A 5 -55.17 14.18 -19.43
CA LYS A 5 -54.02 15.03 -19.06
C LYS A 5 -53.30 14.53 -17.81
N ARG A 6 -54.04 14.01 -16.83
CA ARG A 6 -53.47 13.47 -15.59
C ARG A 6 -52.70 12.17 -15.83
N GLY A 7 -53.22 11.30 -16.70
CA GLY A 7 -52.52 10.09 -17.14
C GLY A 7 -51.22 10.40 -17.88
N PHE A 8 -51.25 11.40 -18.77
CA PHE A 8 -50.06 11.85 -19.49
C PHE A 8 -48.97 12.43 -18.59
N ILE A 9 -49.36 13.25 -17.60
CA ILE A 9 -48.42 13.79 -16.60
C ILE A 9 -47.80 12.65 -15.77
N LEU A 10 -48.59 11.65 -15.37
CA LEU A 10 -48.10 10.46 -14.66
C LEU A 10 -47.06 9.68 -15.49
N PHE A 11 -47.29 9.53 -16.80
CA PHE A 11 -46.35 8.87 -17.70
C PHE A 11 -45.02 9.63 -17.84
N ILE A 12 -45.08 10.95 -17.90
CA ILE A 12 -43.86 11.79 -17.92
C ILE A 12 -43.08 11.60 -16.62
N VAL A 13 -43.73 11.72 -15.47
CA VAL A 13 -43.08 11.57 -14.17
C VAL A 13 -42.48 10.18 -14.01
N LEU A 14 -43.23 9.13 -14.39
CA LEU A 14 -42.74 7.76 -14.35
C LEU A 14 -41.51 7.57 -15.25
N SER A 15 -41.54 8.10 -16.48
CA SER A 15 -40.42 8.01 -17.41
C SER A 15 -39.19 8.74 -16.87
N THR A 16 -39.37 9.92 -16.27
CA THR A 16 -38.26 10.66 -15.66
C THR A 16 -37.63 9.92 -14.49
N VAL A 17 -38.44 9.29 -13.63
CA VAL A 17 -37.94 8.50 -12.50
C VAL A 17 -37.14 7.28 -12.99
N LEU A 18 -37.61 6.64 -14.05
CA LEU A 18 -36.96 5.47 -14.65
C LEU A 18 -35.58 5.83 -15.24
N ILE A 19 -35.50 6.97 -15.94
CA ILE A 19 -34.23 7.49 -16.49
C ILE A 19 -33.25 7.83 -15.36
N VAL A 20 -33.71 8.50 -14.30
CA VAL A 20 -32.86 8.83 -13.14
C VAL A 20 -32.34 7.56 -12.45
N ALA A 21 -33.17 6.53 -12.29
CA ALA A 21 -32.76 5.26 -11.69
C ALA A 21 -31.69 4.55 -12.53
N MET A 22 -31.83 4.52 -13.86
CA MET A 22 -30.81 3.95 -14.76
C MET A 22 -29.48 4.71 -14.66
N LEU A 23 -29.51 6.04 -14.68
CA LEU A 23 -28.31 6.87 -14.55
C LEU A 23 -27.62 6.68 -13.20
N ALA A 24 -28.39 6.58 -12.11
CA ALA A 24 -27.84 6.30 -10.78
C ALA A 24 -27.13 4.94 -10.73
N GLY A 25 -27.66 3.92 -11.40
CA GLY A 25 -27.01 2.60 -11.52
C GLY A 25 -25.66 2.67 -12.23
N VAL A 26 -25.57 3.42 -13.33
CA VAL A 26 -24.31 3.61 -14.08
C VAL A 26 -23.27 4.34 -13.22
N ILE A 27 -23.67 5.41 -12.53
CA ILE A 27 -22.78 6.18 -11.65
C ILE A 27 -22.24 5.29 -10.52
N LEU A 28 -23.10 4.48 -9.90
CA LEU A 28 -22.70 3.57 -8.82
C LEU A 28 -21.70 2.50 -9.31
N SER A 29 -21.91 1.96 -10.52
CA SER A 29 -20.98 1.02 -11.15
C SER A 29 -19.61 1.67 -11.45
N MET A 30 -19.60 2.94 -11.83
CA MET A 30 -18.37 3.67 -12.11
C MET A 30 -17.59 3.97 -10.81
N ILE A 31 -18.27 4.45 -9.76
CA ILE A 31 -17.65 4.78 -8.48
C ILE A 31 -17.08 3.54 -7.79
N SER A 32 -17.83 2.42 -7.79
CA SER A 32 -17.34 1.15 -7.22
C SER A 32 -16.08 0.65 -7.89
N SER A 33 -15.98 0.81 -9.22
CA SER A 33 -14.77 0.47 -9.99
C SER A 33 -13.58 1.37 -9.62
N GLN A 34 -13.82 2.67 -9.46
CA GLN A 34 -12.77 3.63 -9.05
C GLN A 34 -12.29 3.40 -7.62
N SER A 35 -13.17 2.99 -6.70
CA SER A 35 -12.83 2.73 -5.30
C SER A 35 -11.77 1.62 -5.17
N ARG A 36 -11.93 0.52 -5.92
CA ARG A 36 -10.96 -0.59 -5.94
C ARG A 36 -9.60 -0.17 -6.47
N LEU A 37 -9.59 0.55 -7.60
CA LEU A 37 -8.36 1.08 -8.19
C LEU A 37 -7.65 2.05 -7.24
N THR A 38 -8.40 2.97 -6.62
CA THR A 38 -7.85 3.95 -5.68
C THR A 38 -7.27 3.25 -4.45
N ASN A 39 -7.97 2.26 -3.88
CA ASN A 39 -7.46 1.50 -2.74
C ASN A 39 -6.17 0.73 -3.06
N HIS A 40 -6.07 0.13 -4.25
CA HIS A 40 -4.84 -0.52 -4.70
C HIS A 40 -3.69 0.49 -4.81
N GLN A 41 -3.92 1.64 -5.45
CA GLN A 41 -2.88 2.67 -5.61
C GLN A 41 -2.44 3.25 -4.26
N VAL A 42 -3.39 3.57 -3.38
CA VAL A 42 -3.10 4.09 -2.03
C VAL A 42 -2.31 3.07 -1.23
N SER A 43 -2.67 1.79 -1.29
CA SER A 43 -1.94 0.72 -0.59
C SER A 43 -0.49 0.61 -1.08
N ARG A 44 -0.27 0.68 -2.40
CA ARG A 44 1.07 0.67 -2.98
C ARG A 44 1.90 1.88 -2.55
N ILE A 45 1.29 3.07 -2.50
CA ILE A 45 1.94 4.30 -2.06
C ILE A 45 2.34 4.19 -0.59
N LYS A 46 1.44 3.72 0.28
CA LYS A 46 1.74 3.54 1.70
C LYS A 46 2.88 2.54 1.92
N ALA A 47 2.88 1.42 1.21
CA ALA A 47 3.97 0.44 1.26
C ALA A 47 5.32 1.03 0.78
N TYR A 48 5.30 1.91 -0.23
CA TYR A 48 6.50 2.61 -0.68
C TYR A 48 7.05 3.56 0.39
N TYR A 49 6.19 4.36 1.03
CA TYR A 49 6.59 5.26 2.10
C TYR A 49 7.05 4.52 3.36
N ALA A 50 6.44 3.38 3.68
CA ALA A 50 6.93 2.49 4.73
C ALA A 50 8.37 2.04 4.47
N GLY A 51 8.68 1.61 3.24
CA GLY A 51 10.04 1.24 2.85
C GLY A 51 11.04 2.40 2.97
N LYS A 52 10.63 3.62 2.59
CA LYS A 52 11.46 4.83 2.77
C LYS A 52 11.67 5.19 4.24
N GLY A 53 10.66 5.04 5.09
CA GLY A 53 10.79 5.20 6.54
C GLY A 53 11.81 4.21 7.13
N MET A 54 11.71 2.94 6.75
CA MET A 54 12.64 1.90 7.20
C MET A 54 14.07 2.14 6.71
N MET A 55 14.26 2.76 5.54
CA MET A 55 15.58 3.19 5.09
C MET A 55 16.24 4.16 6.06
N ASN A 56 15.52 5.20 6.46
CA ASN A 56 16.02 6.21 7.39
C ASN A 56 16.25 5.61 8.78
N TYR A 57 15.34 4.76 9.25
CA TYR A 57 15.48 4.05 10.52
C TYR A 57 16.73 3.16 10.53
N THR A 58 16.93 2.36 9.49
CA THR A 58 18.12 1.51 9.36
C THR A 58 19.40 2.33 9.36
N LEU A 59 19.42 3.44 8.61
CA LEU A 59 20.57 4.31 8.56
C LEU A 59 20.88 4.93 9.92
N GLU A 60 19.85 5.33 10.68
CA GLU A 60 20.02 5.85 12.03
C GLU A 60 20.54 4.78 13.01
N MET A 61 20.03 3.55 12.92
CA MET A 61 20.50 2.44 13.75
C MET A 61 21.95 2.04 13.45
N LEU A 62 22.35 2.07 12.18
CA LEU A 62 23.74 1.87 11.77
C LEU A 62 24.65 3.02 12.21
N ARG A 63 24.17 4.26 12.11
CA ARG A 63 24.90 5.47 12.53
C ARG A 63 25.10 5.52 14.04
N GLY A 64 24.08 5.12 14.80
CA GLY A 64 24.12 5.05 16.26
C GLY A 64 24.94 3.89 16.80
N GLY A 65 25.34 2.94 15.96
CA GLY A 65 26.10 1.75 16.34
C GLY A 65 25.27 0.66 17.02
N THR A 66 23.95 0.84 17.14
CA THR A 66 23.03 -0.18 17.63
C THR A 66 23.01 -1.38 16.68
N TRP A 67 23.00 -1.11 15.38
CA TRP A 67 23.18 -2.12 14.35
C TRP A 67 24.60 -2.03 13.81
N THR A 68 25.19 -3.19 13.55
CA THR A 68 26.52 -3.31 12.96
C THR A 68 26.45 -3.87 11.55
N LEU A 69 27.39 -3.45 10.72
CA LEU A 69 27.57 -4.03 9.40
C LEU A 69 28.10 -5.47 9.55
N PRO A 70 27.58 -6.44 8.77
CA PRO A 70 28.14 -7.78 8.77
C PRO A 70 29.58 -7.75 8.27
N SER A 71 30.47 -8.47 8.95
CA SER A 71 31.85 -8.68 8.52
C SER A 71 31.94 -9.63 7.33
N SER A 72 30.98 -10.55 7.21
CA SER A 72 30.76 -11.44 6.08
C SER A 72 29.28 -11.81 5.98
N GLY A 73 28.79 -12.10 4.77
CA GLY A 73 27.38 -12.44 4.56
C GLY A 73 26.46 -11.22 4.62
N VAL A 74 25.19 -11.45 4.95
CA VAL A 74 24.12 -10.45 4.89
C VAL A 74 23.29 -10.53 6.17
N TYR A 75 22.95 -9.38 6.74
CA TYR A 75 22.03 -9.28 7.87
C TYR A 75 20.65 -8.84 7.39
N TYR A 76 19.62 -9.32 8.08
CA TYR A 76 18.23 -9.00 7.77
C TYR A 76 17.59 -8.28 8.94
N ALA A 77 16.92 -7.17 8.67
CA ALA A 77 16.04 -6.52 9.64
C ALA A 77 14.62 -6.57 9.11
N CYS A 78 13.69 -7.06 9.93
CA CYS A 78 12.35 -7.37 9.47
C CYS A 78 11.30 -6.73 10.36
N HIS A 79 10.24 -6.22 9.73
CA HIS A 79 9.07 -5.66 10.39
C HIS A 79 7.88 -6.55 10.09
N ARG A 80 7.23 -7.08 11.14
CA ARG A 80 6.18 -8.11 11.04
C ARG A 80 6.62 -9.37 10.27
N GLY A 81 7.88 -9.74 10.47
CA GLY A 81 8.53 -10.91 9.87
C GLY A 81 9.10 -10.67 8.46
N CYS A 82 10.08 -11.49 8.09
CA CYS A 82 10.78 -11.36 6.82
C CYS A 82 9.95 -11.87 5.64
N ILE A 83 10.07 -11.20 4.49
CA ILE A 83 9.36 -11.52 3.24
C ILE A 83 9.87 -12.85 2.68
N ASP A 84 11.19 -13.05 2.69
CA ASP A 84 11.84 -14.22 2.10
C ASP A 84 11.96 -15.41 3.07
N SER A 85 11.23 -15.41 4.20
CA SER A 85 11.34 -16.42 5.28
C SER A 85 12.78 -16.62 5.80
N VAL A 86 13.60 -15.59 5.67
CA VAL A 86 14.97 -15.56 6.21
C VAL A 86 14.93 -15.28 7.71
N THR A 87 15.99 -15.70 8.42
CA THR A 87 16.15 -15.38 9.85
C THR A 87 16.56 -13.93 10.00
N GLU A 88 15.81 -13.17 10.79
CA GLU A 88 16.16 -11.80 11.13
C GLU A 88 17.39 -11.75 12.04
N SER A 89 18.28 -10.82 11.74
CA SER A 89 19.44 -10.46 12.55
C SER A 89 19.11 -9.31 13.50
N TYR A 90 18.17 -8.45 13.09
CA TYR A 90 17.67 -7.33 13.87
C TYR A 90 16.16 -7.31 13.84
N ASP A 91 15.55 -7.10 15.00
CA ASP A 91 14.12 -6.88 15.13
C ASP A 91 13.81 -5.39 14.90
N ILE A 92 12.75 -5.12 14.14
CA ILE A 92 12.21 -3.78 13.96
C ILE A 92 10.93 -3.71 14.79
N PRO A 93 10.80 -2.74 15.71
CA PRO A 93 9.61 -2.64 16.55
C PRO A 93 8.33 -2.61 15.71
N ASP A 94 7.39 -3.48 16.07
CA ASP A 94 6.09 -3.50 15.43
C ASP A 94 5.35 -2.18 15.69
N ASP A 95 4.97 -1.54 14.59
CA ASP A 95 4.20 -0.30 14.56
C ASP A 95 2.82 -0.60 13.97
N SER A 96 1.76 -0.15 14.64
CA SER A 96 0.38 -0.27 14.16
C SER A 96 0.15 0.50 12.86
N ASP A 97 0.88 1.59 12.65
CA ASP A 97 0.72 2.52 11.52
C ASP A 97 1.40 2.01 10.24
N ILE A 98 2.28 1.00 10.36
CA ILE A 98 2.93 0.31 9.25
C ILE A 98 2.33 -1.09 9.13
N PRO A 99 1.22 -1.27 8.38
CA PRO A 99 0.55 -2.56 8.27
C PRO A 99 1.25 -3.54 7.30
N TYR A 100 2.35 -3.12 6.67
CA TYR A 100 3.03 -3.86 5.61
C TYR A 100 4.25 -4.58 6.15
N LYS A 101 4.59 -5.74 5.59
CA LYS A 101 5.86 -6.39 5.87
C LYS A 101 6.98 -5.63 5.18
N VAL A 102 8.03 -5.32 5.92
CA VAL A 102 9.22 -4.66 5.39
C VAL A 102 10.43 -5.47 5.77
N GLN A 103 11.29 -5.75 4.80
CA GLN A 103 12.56 -6.44 4.98
C GLN A 103 13.68 -5.53 4.50
N VAL A 104 14.63 -5.26 5.37
CA VAL A 104 15.87 -4.57 5.06
C VAL A 104 17.01 -5.57 5.05
N THR A 105 17.78 -5.54 3.98
CA THR A 105 18.90 -6.43 3.71
C THR A 105 20.17 -5.59 3.77
N ILE A 106 21.02 -5.90 4.74
CA ILE A 106 22.25 -5.17 5.05
C ILE A 106 23.42 -6.01 4.57
N TYR A 107 24.11 -5.50 3.55
CA TYR A 107 25.26 -6.15 2.95
C TYR A 107 26.56 -5.74 3.68
N PRO A 108 27.66 -6.49 3.51
CA PRO A 108 28.90 -6.19 4.22
C PRO A 108 29.57 -4.93 3.65
N ALA A 109 30.57 -4.41 4.36
CA ALA A 109 31.33 -3.27 3.88
C ALA A 109 31.94 -3.56 2.49
N ASN A 110 32.01 -2.53 1.64
CA ASN A 110 32.47 -2.61 0.24
C ASN A 110 31.57 -3.40 -0.71
N SER A 111 30.34 -3.74 -0.33
CA SER A 111 29.37 -4.36 -1.23
C SER A 111 28.71 -3.38 -2.20
N GLY A 112 28.87 -2.08 -1.97
CA GLY A 112 28.39 -1.00 -2.84
C GLY A 112 29.52 -0.47 -3.72
N ILE A 113 29.79 0.83 -3.60
CA ILE A 113 31.05 1.44 -4.06
C ILE A 113 32.14 1.27 -2.98
N PRO A 114 33.44 1.44 -3.31
CA PRO A 114 34.51 1.36 -2.31
C PRO A 114 34.23 2.24 -1.09
N ASN A 115 34.45 1.68 0.11
CA ASN A 115 34.14 2.28 1.41
C ASN A 115 32.64 2.51 1.70
N THR A 116 31.73 1.79 1.03
CA THR A 116 30.29 1.85 1.33
C THR A 116 29.68 0.47 1.48
N ALA A 117 28.61 0.38 2.26
CA ALA A 117 27.76 -0.80 2.37
C ALA A 117 26.49 -0.62 1.53
N ARG A 118 26.02 -1.70 0.91
CA ARG A 118 24.75 -1.73 0.20
C ARG A 118 23.63 -2.00 1.19
N LEU A 119 22.51 -1.31 1.01
CA LEU A 119 21.25 -1.57 1.69
C LEU A 119 20.20 -1.86 0.63
N GLU A 120 19.44 -2.93 0.81
CA GLU A 120 18.29 -3.25 -0.05
C GLU A 120 17.05 -3.36 0.81
N ILE A 121 15.96 -2.74 0.36
CA ILE A 121 14.71 -2.68 1.11
C ILE A 121 13.61 -3.25 0.23
N LYS A 122 12.94 -4.26 0.77
CA LYS A 122 11.79 -4.90 0.16
C LYS A 122 10.57 -4.62 1.00
N THR A 123 9.47 -4.25 0.35
CA THR A 123 8.17 -4.10 1.01
C THR A 123 7.16 -4.98 0.31
N GLU A 124 6.40 -5.74 1.09
CA GLU A 124 5.32 -6.57 0.58
C GLU A 124 3.99 -5.89 0.91
N TYR A 125 3.15 -5.75 -0.11
CA TYR A 125 1.76 -5.33 0.07
C TYR A 125 0.85 -6.34 -0.61
N THR A 126 -0.13 -6.83 0.13
CA THR A 126 -1.19 -7.66 -0.41
C THR A 126 -2.41 -6.78 -0.64
N TYR A 127 -2.89 -6.75 -1.88
CA TYR A 127 -4.20 -6.18 -2.18
C TYR A 127 -5.24 -7.29 -2.16
N THR A 128 -6.11 -7.29 -1.15
CA THR A 128 -7.31 -8.13 -1.13
C THR A 128 -8.48 -7.33 -1.73
N PRO A 129 -8.95 -7.67 -2.94
CA PRO A 129 -9.97 -6.92 -3.69
C PRO A 129 -11.37 -6.89 -3.10
#